data_AF-A0A2V9XC51-F1
#
_entry.id   AF-A0A2V9XC51-F1
#
_cell.length_a   1.000
_cell.length_b   1.000
_cell.length_c   1.000
_cell.angle_alpha   90.00
_cell.angle_beta   90.00
_cell.angle_gamma   90.00
#
_symmetry.space_group_name_H-M   'P 1'
#
loop_
_entity.id
_entity.type
_entity.pdbx_description
1 polymer ?
#
loop_
_entity_poly.entity_id
_entity_poly.type
_entity_poly.pdbx_seq_one_letter_code
_entity_poly.pdbx_strand_id
1 'polypeptide(L)'
;MSVPLPIVLAVFLVALVAAALHLLRRRTHAKCSNCSSASQFGYSREAESASADIARLCLACLMAKLSEDYRGYAARALVIEPAGNLPCYVFQPKSKWEGSKLVEDLKTLLANMKDTCRTCGSRANFLWVISNGLLPSTFARVFSEGPSLTLLRWGNDQPFSVCGPCCLALIKKTIENHNLTFLEVCGPRSEDGAVIPMGY
;
A
#
# COMPACT_ATOMS: atom_id res chain seq x y z
N MET A 1 -39.39 -44.49 -6.80
CA MET A 1 -40.00 -43.14 -6.77
C MET A 1 -38.94 -42.14 -7.18
N SER A 2 -39.03 -41.60 -8.39
CA SER A 2 -38.01 -40.72 -8.95
C SER A 2 -38.25 -39.30 -8.46
N VAL A 3 -37.24 -38.68 -7.86
CA VAL A 3 -37.32 -37.29 -7.40
C VAL A 3 -37.41 -36.38 -8.64
N PRO A 4 -38.38 -35.45 -8.71
CA PRO A 4 -38.51 -34.55 -9.85
C PRO A 4 -37.24 -33.70 -10.02
N LEU A 5 -36.69 -33.71 -11.24
CA LEU A 5 -35.56 -32.86 -11.66
C LEU A 5 -35.63 -31.39 -11.19
N PRO A 6 -36.78 -30.68 -11.19
CA PRO A 6 -36.84 -29.31 -10.70
C PRO A 6 -36.55 -29.15 -9.19
N ILE A 7 -36.83 -30.17 -8.39
CA ILE A 7 -36.56 -30.15 -6.94
C ILE A 7 -35.04 -30.26 -6.70
N VAL A 8 -34.36 -31.12 -7.47
CA VAL A 8 -32.90 -31.28 -7.39
C VAL A 8 -32.19 -29.97 -7.80
N LEU A 9 -32.69 -29.30 -8.84
CA LEU A 9 -32.13 -28.03 -9.31
C LEU A 9 -32.27 -26.89 -8.27
N ALA A 10 -33.44 -26.81 -7.63
CA ALA A 10 -33.72 -25.79 -6.62
C ALA A 10 -32.83 -25.95 -5.38
N VAL A 11 -32.62 -27.17 -4.91
CA VAL A 11 -31.73 -27.46 -3.76
C VAL A 11 -30.28 -27.10 -4.10
N PHE A 12 -29.82 -27.39 -5.32
CA PHE A 12 -28.47 -27.03 -5.78
C PHE A 12 -28.25 -25.52 -5.85
N LEU A 13 -29.23 -24.77 -6.36
CA LEU A 13 -29.18 -23.30 -6.43
C LEU A 13 -29.16 -22.67 -5.03
N VAL A 14 -29.99 -23.15 -4.10
CA VAL A 14 -30.00 -22.68 -2.71
C VAL A 14 -28.65 -22.97 -2.03
N ALA A 15 -28.07 -24.15 -2.24
CA ALA A 15 -26.77 -24.51 -1.69
C ALA A 15 -25.64 -23.63 -2.26
N LEU A 16 -25.66 -23.33 -3.56
CA LEU A 16 -24.69 -22.43 -4.20
C LEU A 16 -24.80 -21.00 -3.69
N VAL A 17 -26.02 -20.48 -3.56
CA VAL A 17 -26.25 -19.13 -3.00
C VAL A 17 -25.84 -19.08 -1.53
N ALA A 18 -26.16 -20.10 -0.73
CA ALA A 18 -25.73 -20.19 0.66
C ALA A 18 -24.21 -20.30 0.79
N ALA A 19 -23.54 -21.07 -0.06
CA ALA A 19 -22.08 -21.18 -0.10
C ALA A 19 -21.44 -19.85 -0.52
N ALA A 20 -21.97 -19.18 -1.54
CA ALA A 20 -21.51 -17.87 -1.97
C ALA A 20 -21.68 -16.81 -0.86
N LEU A 21 -22.86 -16.77 -0.20
CA LEU A 21 -23.11 -15.89 0.94
C LEU A 21 -22.23 -16.22 2.15
N HIS A 22 -21.95 -17.50 2.40
CA HIS A 22 -21.06 -17.94 3.48
C HIS A 22 -19.60 -17.56 3.18
N LEU A 23 -19.16 -17.67 1.92
CA LEU A 23 -17.82 -17.24 1.49
C LEU A 23 -17.69 -15.71 1.54
N LEU A 24 -18.74 -14.98 1.15
CA LEU A 24 -18.82 -13.51 1.29
C LEU A 24 -18.85 -13.08 2.77
N ARG A 25 -19.54 -13.82 3.64
CA ARG A 25 -19.53 -13.61 5.10
C ARG A 25 -18.19 -13.96 5.76
N ARG A 26 -17.47 -14.95 5.25
CA ARG A 26 -16.11 -15.26 5.74
C ARG A 26 -15.09 -14.16 5.39
N ARG A 27 -15.27 -13.47 4.27
CA ARG A 27 -14.45 -12.29 3.92
C ARG A 27 -14.68 -11.09 4.85
N THR A 28 -15.78 -11.03 5.60
CA THR A 28 -16.20 -9.83 6.35
C THR A 28 -15.83 -9.82 7.85
N HIS A 29 -15.14 -10.83 8.39
CA HIS A 29 -14.79 -10.87 9.82
C HIS A 29 -13.38 -11.38 10.15
N ALA A 30 -12.36 -11.04 9.35
CA ALA A 30 -11.00 -11.19 9.84
C ALA A 30 -10.80 -10.22 11.04
N LYS A 31 -10.39 -10.74 12.19
CA LYS A 31 -10.08 -9.94 13.38
C LYS A 31 -8.64 -9.45 13.33
N CYS A 32 -8.42 -8.25 13.86
CA CYS A 32 -7.11 -7.66 14.09
C CYS A 32 -6.33 -8.54 15.07
N SER A 33 -5.11 -8.92 14.73
CA SER A 33 -4.24 -9.76 15.57
C SER A 33 -3.88 -9.09 16.90
N ASN A 34 -3.96 -7.76 16.98
CA ASN A 34 -3.53 -7.01 18.17
C ASN A 34 -4.69 -6.61 19.10
N CYS A 35 -5.89 -6.34 18.56
CA CYS A 35 -6.99 -5.78 19.36
C CYS A 35 -8.36 -6.43 19.10
N SER A 36 -8.42 -7.47 18.28
CA SER A 36 -9.66 -8.21 17.94
C SER A 36 -10.76 -7.44 17.18
N SER A 37 -10.59 -6.13 16.91
CA SER A 37 -11.46 -5.35 16.02
C SER A 37 -11.46 -5.87 14.58
N ALA A 38 -12.37 -5.39 13.73
CA ALA A 38 -12.36 -5.75 12.31
C ALA A 38 -11.01 -5.36 11.64
N SER A 39 -10.41 -6.31 10.93
CA SER A 39 -9.16 -6.14 10.17
C SER A 39 -9.46 -5.76 8.74
N GLN A 40 -8.64 -4.86 8.19
CA GLN A 40 -8.72 -4.41 6.80
C GLN A 40 -7.36 -4.37 6.10
N PHE A 41 -6.27 -4.54 6.87
CA PHE A 41 -4.91 -4.41 6.37
C PHE A 41 -4.10 -5.65 6.72
N GLY A 42 -3.21 -6.06 5.84
CA GLY A 42 -2.10 -6.94 6.20
C GLY A 42 -0.84 -6.11 6.44
N TYR A 43 -0.08 -6.43 7.48
CA TYR A 43 1.22 -5.83 7.77
C TYR A 43 2.30 -6.91 7.73
N SER A 44 3.38 -6.62 7.02
CA SER A 44 4.57 -7.46 6.92
C SER A 44 5.83 -6.66 7.26
N ARG A 45 6.91 -7.37 7.59
CA ARG A 45 8.21 -6.73 7.83
C ARG A 45 8.96 -6.44 6.53
N GLU A 46 8.71 -7.24 5.51
CA GLU A 46 9.34 -7.21 4.19
C GLU A 46 8.25 -7.32 3.13
N ALA A 47 8.43 -6.67 1.98
CA ALA A 47 7.50 -6.77 0.87
C ALA A 47 7.49 -8.19 0.28
N GLU A 48 6.37 -8.60 -0.35
CA GLU A 48 6.22 -9.92 -0.98
C GLU A 48 6.31 -11.07 0.04
N SER A 49 5.89 -10.81 1.29
CA SER A 49 5.89 -11.82 2.34
C SER A 49 4.89 -12.95 2.06
N ALA A 50 5.20 -14.15 2.52
CA ALA A 50 4.24 -15.25 2.47
C ALA A 50 2.99 -14.90 3.31
N SER A 51 1.81 -15.36 2.87
CA SER A 51 0.54 -15.02 3.53
C SER A 51 0.47 -15.37 5.03
N ALA A 52 1.26 -16.34 5.49
CA ALA A 52 1.36 -16.72 6.89
C ALA A 52 2.10 -15.68 7.75
N ASP A 53 2.97 -14.89 7.14
CA ASP A 53 3.80 -13.87 7.79
C ASP A 53 3.14 -12.47 7.77
N ILE A 54 1.98 -12.35 7.10
CA ILE A 54 1.21 -11.10 7.01
C ILE A 54 0.24 -11.01 8.20
N ALA A 55 0.54 -10.13 9.14
CA ALA A 55 -0.29 -9.85 10.30
C ALA A 55 -1.54 -9.05 9.91
N ARG A 56 -2.72 -9.56 10.22
CA ARG A 56 -4.00 -8.88 9.93
C ARG A 56 -4.28 -7.79 10.97
N LEU A 57 -4.32 -6.54 10.55
CA LEU A 57 -4.50 -5.37 11.42
C LEU A 57 -5.72 -4.52 11.04
N CYS A 58 -6.31 -3.89 12.06
CA CYS A 58 -7.15 -2.72 11.86
C CYS A 58 -6.28 -1.48 11.58
N LEU A 59 -6.87 -0.40 11.05
CA LEU A 59 -6.14 0.82 10.71
C LEU A 59 -5.34 1.40 11.90
N ALA A 60 -5.94 1.44 13.09
CA ALA A 60 -5.26 1.98 14.28
C ALA A 60 -3.99 1.19 14.63
N CYS A 61 -4.07 -0.15 14.60
CA CYS A 61 -2.91 -1.00 14.88
C CYS A 61 -1.86 -0.95 13.75
N LEU A 62 -2.29 -0.82 12.49
CA LEU A 62 -1.38 -0.60 11.37
C LEU A 62 -0.60 0.72 11.56
N MET A 63 -1.28 1.82 11.84
CA MET A 63 -0.65 3.13 12.03
C MET A 63 0.32 3.13 13.21
N ALA A 64 0.03 2.38 14.28
CA ALA A 64 0.96 2.22 15.40
C ALA A 64 2.27 1.54 14.95
N LYS A 65 2.18 0.47 14.16
CA LYS A 65 3.36 -0.22 13.60
C LYS A 65 4.15 0.66 12.64
N LEU A 66 3.47 1.30 11.70
CA LEU A 66 4.14 2.21 10.76
C LEU A 66 4.74 3.43 11.48
N SER A 67 4.19 3.88 12.60
CA SER A 67 4.81 4.96 13.38
C SER A 67 6.17 4.57 13.92
N GLU A 68 6.41 3.30 14.25
CA GLU A 68 7.74 2.82 14.65
C GLU A 68 8.68 2.83 13.45
N ASP A 69 8.24 2.27 12.31
CA ASP A 69 9.02 2.18 11.08
C ASP A 69 9.45 3.56 10.55
N TYR A 70 8.49 4.48 10.39
CA TYR A 70 8.75 5.81 9.83
C TYR A 70 9.53 6.73 10.77
N ARG A 71 9.49 6.50 12.10
CA ARG A 71 10.27 7.27 13.07
C ARG A 71 11.72 6.77 13.15
N GLY A 72 11.92 5.46 13.05
CA GLY A 72 13.25 4.83 13.10
C GLY A 72 14.04 4.93 11.79
N TYR A 73 13.40 5.31 10.69
CA TYR A 73 14.03 5.35 9.37
C TYR A 73 14.95 6.57 9.19
N ALA A 74 16.25 6.30 9.06
CA ALA A 74 17.28 7.35 8.94
C ALA A 74 17.70 7.68 7.50
N ALA A 75 17.45 6.77 6.54
CA ALA A 75 17.77 6.96 5.13
C ALA A 75 16.73 7.86 4.43
N ARG A 76 16.77 7.94 3.08
CA ARG A 76 15.82 8.74 2.30
C ARG A 76 14.94 7.85 1.43
N ALA A 77 13.63 8.06 1.47
CA ALA A 77 12.68 7.30 0.66
C ALA A 77 11.75 8.19 -0.15
N LEU A 78 11.45 7.77 -1.37
CA LEU A 78 10.32 8.31 -2.12
C LEU A 78 9.05 7.61 -1.66
N VAL A 79 7.97 8.36 -1.47
CA VAL A 79 6.69 7.82 -1.03
C VAL A 79 5.65 8.24 -2.06
N ILE A 80 5.20 7.28 -2.86
CA ILE A 80 4.05 7.49 -3.73
C ILE A 80 2.81 7.40 -2.85
N GLU A 81 1.90 8.35 -3.02
CA GLU A 81 0.61 8.37 -2.33
C GLU A 81 -0.12 7.02 -2.47
N PRO A 82 -0.78 6.52 -1.41
CA PRO A 82 -1.60 5.32 -1.50
C PRO A 82 -2.65 5.42 -2.61
N ALA A 83 -2.71 4.41 -3.49
CA ALA A 83 -3.68 4.33 -4.57
C ALA A 83 -4.60 3.12 -4.38
N GLY A 84 -5.86 3.25 -4.77
CA GLY A 84 -6.84 2.17 -4.73
C GLY A 84 -6.62 1.13 -5.83
N ASN A 85 -7.30 -0.01 -5.69
CA ASN A 85 -7.28 -1.14 -6.64
C ASN A 85 -5.91 -1.81 -6.86
N LEU A 86 -4.90 -1.45 -6.07
CA LEU A 86 -3.62 -2.15 -5.97
C LEU A 86 -3.58 -2.88 -4.63
N PRO A 87 -3.26 -4.19 -4.60
CA PRO A 87 -3.36 -4.99 -3.40
C PRO A 87 -2.34 -4.62 -2.32
N CYS A 88 -1.21 -4.00 -2.67
CA CYS A 88 -0.09 -3.82 -1.76
C CYS A 88 0.37 -2.37 -1.70
N TYR A 89 0.89 -1.94 -0.54
CA TYR A 89 1.53 -0.66 -0.33
C TYR A 89 2.83 -0.86 0.47
N VAL A 90 3.92 -1.06 -0.24
CA VAL A 90 5.12 -1.68 0.34
C VAL A 90 6.38 -0.88 0.06
N PHE A 91 7.30 -0.90 1.02
CA PHE A 91 8.66 -0.42 0.84
C PHE A 91 9.49 -1.41 0.03
N GLN A 92 10.24 -0.88 -0.91
CA GLN A 92 11.19 -1.63 -1.72
C GLN A 92 12.54 -0.90 -1.68
N PRO A 93 13.61 -1.59 -1.22
CA PRO A 93 14.94 -1.00 -1.12
C PRO A 93 15.53 -0.79 -2.52
N LYS A 94 16.34 0.27 -2.70
CA LYS A 94 16.94 0.59 -4.02
C LYS A 94 17.78 -0.56 -4.55
N SER A 95 18.44 -1.34 -3.68
CA SER A 95 19.25 -2.50 -4.05
C SER A 95 18.47 -3.56 -4.81
N LYS A 96 17.15 -3.68 -4.58
CA LYS A 96 16.30 -4.68 -5.25
C LYS A 96 16.16 -4.42 -6.75
N TRP A 97 16.31 -3.16 -7.17
CA TRP A 97 16.02 -2.74 -8.55
C TRP A 97 17.19 -1.98 -9.18
N GLU A 98 18.42 -2.29 -8.77
CA GLU A 98 19.61 -1.70 -9.39
C GLU A 98 19.58 -1.86 -10.91
N GLY A 99 19.96 -0.78 -11.62
CA GLY A 99 19.93 -0.73 -13.08
C GLY A 99 18.55 -0.46 -13.70
N SER A 100 17.47 -0.39 -12.90
CA SER A 100 16.15 0.00 -13.41
C SER A 100 16.01 1.52 -13.59
N LYS A 101 15.11 1.94 -14.50
CA LYS A 101 14.78 3.36 -14.69
C LYS A 101 14.17 3.98 -13.44
N LEU A 102 13.39 3.20 -12.67
CA LEU A 102 12.84 3.61 -11.40
C LEU A 102 13.93 4.04 -10.41
N VAL A 103 15.03 3.29 -10.32
CA VAL A 103 16.15 3.62 -9.42
C VAL A 103 16.93 4.84 -9.91
N GLU A 104 17.13 4.98 -11.22
CA GLU A 104 17.75 6.20 -11.77
C GLU A 104 16.94 7.44 -11.43
N ASP A 105 15.63 7.37 -11.64
CA ASP A 105 14.71 8.47 -11.37
C ASP A 105 14.62 8.76 -9.86
N LEU A 106 14.59 7.71 -9.03
CA LEU A 106 14.65 7.81 -7.58
C LEU A 106 15.91 8.58 -7.12
N LYS A 107 17.08 8.28 -7.70
CA LYS A 107 18.34 8.99 -7.37
C LYS A 107 18.21 10.48 -7.66
N THR A 108 17.70 10.85 -8.84
CA THR A 108 17.50 12.26 -9.23
C THR A 108 16.49 12.97 -8.33
N LEU A 109 15.36 12.32 -8.04
CA LEU A 109 14.31 12.90 -7.20
C LEU A 109 14.79 13.09 -5.75
N LEU A 110 15.44 12.08 -5.17
CA LEU A 110 15.95 12.16 -3.80
C LEU A 110 17.14 13.12 -3.65
N ALA A 111 17.94 13.34 -4.70
CA ALA A 111 18.99 14.35 -4.70
C ALA A 111 18.44 15.78 -4.58
N ASN A 112 17.24 16.03 -5.10
CA ASN A 112 16.54 17.31 -5.03
C ASN A 112 15.64 17.47 -3.79
N MET A 113 15.59 16.45 -2.92
CA MET A 113 14.81 16.51 -1.69
C MET A 113 15.38 17.57 -0.74
N LYS A 114 14.52 18.46 -0.24
CA LYS A 114 14.89 19.42 0.81
C LYS A 114 15.03 18.68 2.14
N ASP A 115 15.98 19.11 2.97
CA ASP A 115 16.19 18.51 4.30
C ASP A 115 15.15 18.95 5.34
N THR A 116 14.24 19.87 4.98
CA THR A 116 13.22 20.42 5.88
C THR A 116 11.83 19.96 5.45
N CYS A 117 11.05 19.48 6.43
CA CYS A 117 9.68 19.07 6.22
C CYS A 117 8.82 20.29 5.89
N ARG A 118 8.13 20.24 4.74
CA ARG A 118 7.19 21.29 4.30
C ARG A 118 6.09 21.58 5.32
N THR A 119 5.69 20.59 6.12
CA THR A 119 4.54 20.71 7.03
C THR A 119 4.92 21.27 8.40
N CYS A 120 6.01 20.80 9.00
CA CYS A 120 6.35 21.13 10.40
C CYS A 120 7.77 21.69 10.61
N GLY A 121 8.59 21.80 9.57
CA GLY A 121 9.96 22.31 9.67
C GLY A 121 10.99 21.35 10.26
N SER A 122 10.61 20.16 10.73
CA SER A 122 11.58 19.14 11.19
C SER A 122 12.40 18.55 10.03
N ARG A 123 13.46 17.78 10.35
CA ARG A 123 14.25 17.07 9.32
C ARG A 123 13.36 16.16 8.47
N ALA A 124 13.50 16.27 7.15
CA ALA A 124 12.79 15.44 6.19
C ALA A 124 13.64 14.24 5.74
N ASN A 125 12.99 13.09 5.64
CA ASN A 125 13.55 11.82 5.17
C ASN A 125 12.73 11.23 4.01
N PHE A 126 11.59 11.84 3.70
CA PHE A 126 10.66 11.31 2.71
C PHE A 126 10.34 12.36 1.67
N LEU A 127 10.31 11.95 0.40
CA LEU A 127 9.83 12.76 -0.71
C LEU A 127 8.46 12.23 -1.14
N TRP A 128 7.40 12.99 -0.84
CA TRP A 128 6.02 12.65 -1.18
C TRP A 128 5.71 12.96 -2.63
N VAL A 129 5.07 12.01 -3.32
CA VAL A 129 4.63 12.12 -4.71
C VAL A 129 3.13 11.78 -4.80
N ILE A 130 2.33 12.67 -5.36
CA ILE A 130 0.89 12.45 -5.58
C ILE A 130 0.70 11.37 -6.66
N SER A 131 -0.30 10.51 -6.47
CA SER A 131 -0.52 9.33 -7.31
C SER A 131 -1.73 9.46 -8.25
N ASN A 132 -2.16 10.67 -8.66
CA ASN A 132 -3.29 10.78 -9.59
C ASN A 132 -2.93 10.12 -10.92
N GLY A 133 -3.86 9.31 -11.44
CA GLY A 133 -3.66 8.52 -12.66
C GLY A 133 -2.93 7.19 -12.44
N LEU A 134 -2.48 6.89 -11.21
CA LEU A 134 -1.96 5.56 -10.86
C LEU A 134 -3.12 4.57 -10.77
N LEU A 135 -3.14 3.63 -11.72
CA LEU A 135 -4.13 2.57 -11.83
C LEU A 135 -3.40 1.24 -12.06
N PRO A 136 -4.05 0.08 -11.85
CA PRO A 136 -3.46 -1.21 -12.17
C PRO A 136 -2.91 -1.31 -13.59
N SER A 137 -3.60 -0.71 -14.57
CA SER A 137 -3.18 -0.69 -15.98
C SER A 137 -1.97 0.21 -16.26
N THR A 138 -1.68 1.18 -15.39
CA THR A 138 -0.59 2.15 -15.59
C THR A 138 0.59 1.93 -14.64
N PHE A 139 0.44 1.09 -13.62
CA PHE A 139 1.49 0.76 -12.65
C PHE A 139 2.78 0.27 -13.31
N ALA A 140 2.67 -0.65 -14.28
CA ALA A 140 3.83 -1.18 -15.00
C ALA A 140 4.68 -0.08 -15.66
N ARG A 141 4.03 1.00 -16.15
CA ARG A 141 4.72 2.15 -16.72
C ARG A 141 5.42 2.99 -15.66
N VAL A 142 4.81 3.20 -14.49
CA VAL A 142 5.49 3.92 -13.39
C VAL A 142 6.75 3.18 -12.97
N PHE A 143 6.67 1.84 -12.93
CA PHE A 143 7.81 0.99 -12.63
C PHE A 143 8.89 1.03 -13.73
N SER A 144 8.52 0.97 -15.02
CA SER A 144 9.49 0.90 -16.13
C SER A 144 10.05 2.25 -16.57
N GLU A 145 9.27 3.33 -16.46
CA GLU A 145 9.63 4.67 -16.95
C GLU A 145 10.01 5.64 -15.81
N GLY A 146 9.62 5.33 -14.57
CA GLY A 146 9.88 6.18 -13.40
C GLY A 146 8.80 7.24 -13.13
N PRO A 147 8.64 7.71 -11.88
CA PRO A 147 7.67 8.75 -11.50
C PRO A 147 7.76 10.06 -12.29
N SER A 148 8.96 10.49 -12.70
CA SER A 148 9.18 11.74 -13.43
C SER A 148 8.56 11.71 -14.83
N LEU A 149 8.66 10.60 -15.54
CA LEU A 149 8.07 10.45 -16.87
C LEU A 149 6.60 10.02 -16.84
N THR A 150 6.13 9.59 -15.68
CA THR A 150 4.75 9.16 -15.46
C THR A 150 4.02 10.15 -14.57
N LEU A 151 3.96 9.92 -13.27
CA LEU A 151 3.18 10.71 -12.31
C LEU A 151 3.39 12.22 -12.48
N LEU A 152 4.62 12.70 -12.58
CA LEU A 152 4.89 14.15 -12.70
C LEU A 152 4.48 14.70 -14.07
N ARG A 153 4.77 13.96 -15.15
CA ARG A 153 4.34 14.36 -16.51
C ARG A 153 2.83 14.23 -16.73
N TRP A 154 2.13 13.43 -15.93
CA TRP A 154 0.67 13.32 -15.96
C TRP A 154 -0.03 14.51 -15.28
N GLY A 155 0.72 15.51 -14.82
CA GLY A 155 0.18 16.76 -14.27
C GLY A 155 0.01 16.76 -12.76
N ASN A 156 0.60 15.80 -12.04
CA ASN A 156 0.66 15.87 -10.57
C ASN A 156 1.58 17.02 -10.12
N ASP A 157 1.28 17.57 -8.94
CA ASP A 157 2.11 18.59 -8.32
C ASP A 157 3.55 18.12 -8.09
N GLN A 158 4.47 19.08 -8.02
CA GLN A 158 5.86 18.80 -7.73
C GLN A 158 6.03 18.08 -6.38
N PRO A 159 6.91 17.05 -6.31
CA PRO A 159 7.17 16.32 -5.08
C PRO A 159 7.60 17.22 -3.93
N PHE A 160 7.34 16.78 -2.70
CA PHE A 160 7.69 17.58 -1.53
C PHE A 160 8.19 16.80 -0.34
N SER A 161 9.12 17.42 0.38
CA SER A 161 9.85 16.79 1.47
C SER A 161 9.05 16.81 2.78
N VAL A 162 8.96 15.66 3.44
CA VAL A 162 8.27 15.47 4.72
C VAL A 162 9.08 14.61 5.70
N CYS A 163 8.85 14.82 6.99
CA CYS A 163 9.37 13.97 8.05
C CYS A 163 8.48 12.72 8.21
N GLY A 164 8.96 11.71 8.95
CA GLY A 164 8.23 10.45 9.17
C GLY A 164 6.80 10.64 9.71
N PRO A 165 6.59 11.38 10.81
CA PRO A 165 5.25 11.64 11.35
C PRO A 165 4.30 12.32 10.36
N CYS A 166 4.77 13.35 9.62
CA CYS A 166 3.95 14.03 8.62
C CYS A 166 3.66 13.13 7.41
N CYS A 167 4.61 12.31 6.98
CA CYS A 167 4.40 11.33 5.92
C CYS A 167 3.33 10.31 6.30
N LEU A 168 3.41 9.76 7.52
CA LEU A 168 2.41 8.81 8.00
C LEU A 168 1.03 9.44 8.16
N ALA A 169 0.95 10.71 8.57
CA ALA A 169 -0.30 11.45 8.60
C ALA A 169 -0.93 11.61 7.21
N LEU A 170 -0.12 11.86 6.17
CA LEU A 170 -0.58 11.89 4.78
C LEU A 170 -1.11 10.53 4.35
N ILE A 171 -0.36 9.44 4.58
CA ILE A 171 -0.78 8.06 4.28
C ILE A 171 -2.13 7.74 4.94
N LYS A 172 -2.24 8.00 6.24
CA LYS A 172 -3.47 7.76 7.00
C LYS A 172 -4.64 8.52 6.40
N LYS A 173 -4.46 9.82 6.13
CA LYS A 173 -5.48 10.68 5.55
C LYS A 173 -5.93 10.18 4.18
N THR A 174 -5.01 9.76 3.32
CA THR A 174 -5.34 9.21 1.99
C THR A 174 -6.12 7.89 2.15
N ILE A 175 -5.70 6.99 3.05
CA ILE A 175 -6.43 5.74 3.33
C ILE A 175 -7.87 6.03 3.78
N GLU A 176 -8.05 6.95 4.73
CA GLU A 176 -9.37 7.31 5.28
C GLU A 176 -10.25 8.00 4.23
N ASN A 177 -9.71 8.98 3.50
CA ASN A 177 -10.45 9.75 2.50
C ASN A 177 -10.96 8.88 1.34
N HIS A 178 -10.20 7.85 0.97
CA HIS A 178 -10.51 7.00 -0.17
C HIS A 178 -11.00 5.60 0.25
N ASN A 179 -11.20 5.34 1.55
CA ASN A 179 -11.58 4.04 2.10
C ASN A 179 -10.71 2.88 1.57
N LEU A 180 -9.39 3.09 1.53
CA LEU A 180 -8.45 2.13 0.97
C LEU A 180 -8.24 0.94 1.90
N THR A 181 -7.97 -0.22 1.30
CA THR A 181 -7.58 -1.45 2.01
C THR A 181 -6.42 -2.09 1.27
N PHE A 182 -5.51 -2.72 2.01
CA PHE A 182 -4.33 -3.38 1.43
C PHE A 182 -4.17 -4.78 2.00
N LEU A 183 -3.89 -5.74 1.12
CA LEU A 183 -3.52 -7.10 1.51
C LEU A 183 -2.16 -7.13 2.21
N GLU A 184 -1.25 -6.22 1.82
CA GLU A 184 0.07 -6.11 2.42
C GLU A 184 0.52 -4.64 2.50
N VAL A 185 1.03 -4.25 3.66
CA VAL A 185 1.63 -2.96 3.93
C VAL A 185 2.97 -3.19 4.61
N CYS A 186 4.03 -2.60 4.06
CA CYS A 186 5.38 -2.70 4.58
C CYS A 186 6.00 -1.31 4.67
N GLY A 187 6.44 -0.92 5.87
CA GLY A 187 7.08 0.38 6.11
C GLY A 187 8.54 0.45 5.66
N PRO A 188 9.12 1.66 5.58
CA PRO A 188 10.51 1.86 5.15
C PRO A 188 11.52 1.25 6.12
N ARG A 189 12.60 0.64 5.58
CA ARG A 189 13.67 -0.01 6.36
C ARG A 189 15.03 0.10 5.66
N SER A 190 16.09 -0.18 6.43
CA SER A 190 17.49 -0.41 6.01
C SER A 190 18.22 0.72 5.25
N GLU A 191 17.79 1.08 4.05
CA GLU A 191 18.51 1.95 3.12
C GLU A 191 17.56 2.86 2.32
N ASP A 192 18.08 3.65 1.38
CA ASP A 192 17.23 4.44 0.49
C ASP A 192 16.33 3.52 -0.36
N GLY A 193 15.11 3.98 -0.65
CA GLY A 193 14.18 3.18 -1.44
C GLY A 193 12.90 3.92 -1.77
N ALA A 194 11.85 3.17 -2.06
CA ALA A 194 10.54 3.74 -2.34
C ALA A 194 9.43 2.95 -1.63
N VAL A 195 8.45 3.67 -1.07
CA VAL A 195 7.18 3.11 -0.63
C VAL A 195 6.17 3.34 -1.74
N ILE A 196 5.67 2.27 -2.34
CA ILE A 196 4.85 2.35 -3.55
C ILE A 196 3.62 1.42 -3.49
N PRO A 197 2.49 1.84 -4.09
CA PRO A 197 1.38 0.92 -4.38
C PRO A 197 1.82 -0.10 -5.44
N MET A 198 1.54 -1.40 -5.25
CA MET A 198 1.94 -2.47 -6.17
C MET A 198 0.85 -3.52 -6.38
N GLY A 199 0.83 -4.09 -7.59
CA GLY A 199 0.20 -5.37 -7.90
C GLY A 199 1.27 -6.45 -8.04
N TYR A 200 1.00 -7.64 -7.49
CA TYR A 200 1.77 -8.86 -7.77
C TYR A 200 1.18 -9.59 -8.97
#